data_AF-A0AA46DDD6-F1
#
_entry.id   AF-A0AA46DDD6-F1
#
_cell.length_a   1.000
_cell.length_b   1.000
_cell.length_c   1.000
_cell.angle_alpha   90.00
_cell.angle_beta   90.00
_cell.angle_gamma   90.00
#
_symmetry.space_group_name_H-M   'P 1'
#
loop_
_entity.id
_entity.type
_entity.pdbx_description
1 polymer ?
#
loop_
_entity_poly.entity_id
_entity_poly.type
_entity_poly.pdbx_seq_one_letter_code
_entity_poly.pdbx_strand_id
1 'polypeptide(L)'
;MSTKHRGRIEGAPVTQKLPTPAGGVKLETFVPWRLVQRGIRRAVIAPPGAPKGVEVHSTWAGPARTEAKDTALLRALGLAHHWQRLLHEGRAASVVEIAQAEQIDITQVRRLLRLTLLAPTVIETLLREPQHRLDPVLRQPWATLWQDQCSQLKRLHRRGALEESSRR
;
A
#
# COMPACT_ATOMS: atom_id res chain seq x y z
N MET A 1 -21.74 10.90 31.66
CA MET A 1 -20.37 11.41 31.39
C MET A 1 -19.57 10.28 30.74
N SER A 2 -19.01 10.49 29.54
CA SER A 2 -18.40 9.44 28.71
C SER A 2 -17.20 8.80 29.41
N THR A 3 -17.31 7.51 29.77
CA THR A 3 -16.29 6.68 30.43
C THR A 3 -15.09 6.31 29.55
N LYS A 4 -14.91 6.98 28.42
CA LYS A 4 -13.85 6.72 27.43
C LYS A 4 -12.75 7.77 27.58
N HIS A 5 -11.97 7.67 28.66
CA HIS A 5 -10.83 8.54 28.90
C HIS A 5 -9.66 8.22 27.94
N ARG A 6 -8.97 9.27 27.47
CA ARG A 6 -7.98 9.28 26.37
C ARG A 6 -6.62 8.65 26.70
N GLY A 7 -6.45 8.06 27.89
CA GLY A 7 -5.20 7.47 28.36
C GLY A 7 -5.38 6.80 29.71
N ARG A 8 -4.36 6.08 30.17
CA ARG A 8 -4.33 5.44 31.49
C ARG A 8 -3.37 6.22 32.39
N ILE A 9 -3.84 6.68 33.55
CA ILE A 9 -2.97 7.26 34.58
C ILE A 9 -2.23 6.09 35.24
N GLU A 10 -0.91 6.18 35.34
CA GLU A 10 -0.03 5.09 35.73
C GLU A 10 0.55 5.22 37.12
N GLY A 11 0.27 6.33 37.79
CA GLY A 11 0.78 6.63 39.11
C GLY A 11 0.03 7.81 39.73
N ALA A 12 0.30 8.06 41.00
CA ALA A 12 -0.26 9.20 41.69
C ALA A 12 0.34 10.51 41.14
N PRO A 13 -0.47 11.56 40.95
CA PRO A 13 0.04 12.86 40.57
C PRO A 13 0.95 13.40 41.69
N VAL A 14 2.08 13.99 41.31
CA VAL A 14 3.06 14.56 42.24
C VAL A 14 3.06 16.07 42.08
N THR A 15 2.71 16.80 43.14
CA THR A 15 2.74 18.26 43.15
C THR A 15 4.01 18.74 43.82
N GLN A 16 4.82 19.50 43.09
CA GLN A 16 6.02 20.15 43.59
C GLN A 16 5.78 21.64 43.81
N LYS A 17 6.33 22.15 44.91
CA LYS A 17 6.32 23.58 45.24
C LYS A 17 7.66 24.18 44.85
N LEU A 18 7.69 25.02 43.83
CA LEU A 18 8.89 25.70 43.35
C LEU A 18 8.91 27.12 43.91
N PRO A 19 9.96 27.52 44.67
CA PRO A 19 10.08 28.89 45.14
C PRO A 19 10.42 29.82 43.98
N THR A 20 9.64 30.88 43.82
CA THR A 20 9.87 31.90 42.78
C THR A 20 10.72 33.04 43.37
N PRO A 21 11.61 33.71 42.60
CA PRO A 21 12.51 34.73 43.13
C PRO A 21 11.82 35.94 43.77
N ALA A 22 10.54 36.18 43.44
CA ALA A 22 9.72 37.25 44.00
C ALA A 22 8.96 36.86 45.29
N GLY A 23 9.35 35.77 45.96
CA GLY A 23 8.74 35.32 47.23
C GLY A 23 7.40 34.58 47.11
N GLY A 24 6.97 34.28 45.88
CA GLY A 24 5.80 33.43 45.62
C GLY A 24 6.14 31.95 45.61
N VAL A 25 5.11 31.10 45.74
CA VAL A 25 5.24 29.64 45.56
C VAL A 25 4.48 29.25 44.29
N LYS A 26 5.19 28.69 43.31
CA LYS A 26 4.58 28.10 42.12
C LYS A 26 4.31 26.62 42.38
N LEU A 27 3.07 26.18 42.19
CA LEU A 27 2.71 24.76 42.26
C LEU A 27 2.77 24.16 40.85
N GLU A 28 3.58 23.13 40.66
CA GLU A 28 3.58 22.32 39.43
C GLU A 28 3.16 20.89 39.76
N THR A 29 2.12 20.38 39.10
CA THR A 29 1.62 19.01 39.28
C THR A 29 1.98 18.16 38.08
N PHE A 30 2.78 17.12 38.31
CA PHE A 30 3.11 16.12 37.31
C PHE A 30 2.14 14.93 37.40
N VAL A 31 1.51 14.56 36.28
CA VAL A 31 0.60 13.41 36.19
C VAL A 31 1.22 12.34 35.28
N PRO A 32 1.67 11.19 35.81
CA PRO A 32 2.21 10.11 34.99
C PRO A 32 1.06 9.43 34.22
N TRP A 33 0.96 9.71 32.93
CA TRP A 33 -0.09 9.18 32.06
C TRP A 33 0.51 8.48 30.84
N ARG A 34 -0.05 7.33 30.48
CA ARG A 34 0.34 6.56 29.30
C ARG A 34 -0.76 6.60 28.26
N LEU A 35 -0.38 7.02 27.06
CA LEU A 35 -1.23 6.98 25.89
C LEU A 35 -1.33 5.52 25.42
N VAL A 36 -2.54 4.98 25.38
CA VAL A 36 -2.77 3.62 24.89
C VAL A 36 -3.06 3.68 23.39
N GLN A 37 -2.22 3.01 22.59
CA GLN A 37 -2.40 2.93 21.14
C GLN A 37 -3.70 2.16 20.83
N ARG A 38 -4.67 2.83 20.21
CA ARG A 38 -5.81 2.18 19.55
C ARG A 38 -5.64 2.28 18.05
N GLY A 39 -6.19 1.31 17.31
CA GLY A 39 -6.16 1.25 15.85
C GLY A 39 -6.40 2.64 15.24
N ILE A 40 -5.35 3.20 14.66
CA ILE A 40 -5.32 4.60 14.25
C ILE A 40 -6.07 4.70 12.92
N ARG A 41 -7.14 5.50 12.88
CA ARG A 41 -7.53 6.15 11.62
C ARG A 41 -6.70 7.42 11.50
N ARG A 42 -5.69 7.38 10.65
CA ARG A 42 -4.89 8.57 10.32
C ARG A 42 -5.81 9.55 9.60
N ALA A 43 -6.07 10.70 10.21
CA ALA A 43 -6.74 11.82 9.57
C ALA A 43 -5.75 12.97 9.48
N VAL A 44 -5.42 13.39 8.26
CA VAL A 44 -4.63 14.61 8.04
C VAL A 44 -5.57 15.79 8.23
N ILE A 45 -5.42 16.51 9.34
CA ILE A 45 -6.20 17.71 9.61
C ILE A 45 -5.42 18.88 9.01
N ALA A 46 -5.94 19.46 7.94
CA ALA A 46 -5.39 20.68 7.37
C ALA A 46 -5.60 21.87 8.34
N PRO A 47 -4.68 22.85 8.39
CA PRO A 47 -4.85 24.06 9.21
C PRO A 47 -6.17 24.79 8.90
N PRO A 48 -6.81 25.41 9.90
CA PRO A 48 -8.07 26.13 9.69
C PRO A 48 -7.88 27.27 8.68
N GLY A 49 -8.62 27.22 7.58
CA GLY A 49 -8.52 28.17 6.46
C GLY A 49 -7.78 27.63 5.22
N ALA A 50 -7.18 26.44 5.28
CA ALA A 50 -6.66 25.79 4.08
C ALA A 50 -7.81 25.33 3.17
N PRO A 51 -7.78 25.61 1.85
CA PRO A 51 -8.74 25.02 0.93
C PRO A 51 -8.68 23.49 1.10
N LYS A 52 -9.86 22.86 1.24
CA LYS A 52 -10.00 21.41 1.43
C LYS A 52 -9.42 20.67 0.21
N GLY A 53 -8.12 20.41 0.25
CA GLY A 53 -7.40 19.78 -0.87
C GLY A 53 -5.89 19.86 -0.79
N VAL A 54 -5.30 19.99 0.41
CA VAL A 54 -3.85 19.85 0.57
C VAL A 54 -3.58 18.51 1.21
N GLU A 55 -3.60 17.48 0.37
CA GLU A 55 -2.99 16.20 0.68
C GLU A 55 -1.47 16.41 0.75
N VAL A 56 -0.89 16.04 1.89
CA VAL A 56 0.56 16.06 2.10
C VAL A 56 1.16 14.98 1.20
N HIS A 57 1.54 15.36 -0.02
CA HIS A 57 2.34 14.50 -0.89
C HIS A 57 3.82 14.70 -0.59
N SER A 58 4.48 13.57 -0.34
CA SER A 58 5.91 13.38 -0.46
C SER A 58 6.46 14.13 -1.69
N THR A 59 7.64 14.73 -1.53
CA THR A 59 8.39 15.50 -2.52
C THR A 59 8.61 14.75 -3.83
N TRP A 60 7.67 14.83 -4.76
CA TRP A 60 7.93 14.96 -6.20
C TRP A 60 6.65 15.45 -6.91
N ALA A 61 6.58 16.75 -7.17
CA ALA A 61 5.48 17.36 -7.90
C ALA A 61 5.61 17.09 -9.41
N GLY A 62 4.87 16.11 -9.91
CA GLY A 62 4.45 16.02 -11.32
C GLY A 62 2.96 16.35 -11.42
N PRO A 63 2.43 16.78 -12.59
CA PRO A 63 1.02 17.13 -12.73
C PRO A 63 0.15 15.95 -12.34
N ALA A 64 -0.92 16.23 -11.61
CA ALA A 64 -1.88 15.29 -11.06
C ALA A 64 -2.31 14.23 -12.09
N ARG A 65 -1.56 13.12 -12.17
CA ARG A 65 -2.11 11.86 -12.63
C ARG A 65 -3.22 11.57 -11.65
N THR A 66 -4.46 11.50 -12.16
CA THR A 66 -5.57 10.77 -11.54
C THR A 66 -4.94 9.64 -10.74
N GLU A 67 -4.99 9.72 -9.41
CA GLU A 67 -4.25 8.80 -8.55
C GLU A 67 -4.68 7.39 -8.92
N ALA A 68 -3.88 6.74 -9.77
CA ALA A 68 -4.09 5.38 -10.12
C ALA A 68 -3.82 4.66 -8.81
N LYS A 69 -4.91 4.35 -8.07
CA LYS A 69 -4.84 3.64 -6.81
C LYS A 69 -3.81 2.54 -6.99
N ASP A 70 -2.73 2.60 -6.24
CA ASP A 70 -1.68 1.60 -6.28
C ASP A 70 -2.32 0.22 -6.05
N THR A 71 -2.60 -0.48 -7.14
CA THR A 71 -3.16 -1.83 -7.07
C THR A 71 -2.02 -2.81 -6.84
N ALA A 72 -2.30 -3.91 -6.16
CA ALA A 72 -1.34 -5.00 -6.02
C ALA A 72 -0.83 -5.47 -7.39
N LEU A 73 -1.69 -5.44 -8.42
CA LEU A 73 -1.34 -5.79 -9.80
C LEU A 73 -0.32 -4.80 -10.40
N LEU A 74 -0.53 -3.49 -10.22
CA LEU A 74 0.38 -2.47 -10.74
C LEU A 74 1.76 -2.57 -10.07
N ARG A 75 1.81 -2.77 -8.74
CA ARG A 75 3.08 -2.98 -8.01
C ARG A 75 3.80 -4.23 -8.49
N ALA A 76 3.08 -5.32 -8.69
CA ALA A 76 3.64 -6.57 -9.19
C ALA A 76 4.20 -6.47 -10.60
N LEU A 77 3.50 -5.77 -11.51
CA LEU A 77 4.02 -5.48 -12.85
C LEU A 77 5.30 -4.65 -12.79
N GLY A 78 5.34 -3.63 -11.92
CA GLY A 78 6.52 -2.81 -11.69
C GLY A 78 7.72 -3.64 -11.22
N LEU A 79 7.53 -4.49 -10.20
CA LEU A 79 8.56 -5.40 -9.69
C LEU A 79 9.03 -6.39 -10.78
N ALA A 80 8.11 -6.99 -11.50
CA ALA A 80 8.43 -7.96 -12.55
C ALA A 80 9.33 -7.35 -13.64
N HIS A 81 8.99 -6.16 -14.14
CA HIS A 81 9.82 -5.45 -15.13
C HIS A 81 11.13 -4.93 -14.55
N HIS A 82 11.14 -4.49 -13.28
CA HIS A 82 12.37 -4.10 -12.60
C HIS A 82 13.36 -5.26 -12.49
N TRP A 83 12.90 -6.42 -12.01
CA TRP A 83 13.71 -7.63 -11.89
C TRP A 83 14.16 -8.17 -13.24
N GLN A 84 13.27 -8.13 -14.26
CA GLN A 84 13.67 -8.44 -15.63
C GLN A 84 14.83 -7.54 -16.06
N ARG A 85 14.74 -6.23 -15.80
CA ARG A 85 15.82 -5.30 -16.15
C ARG A 85 17.11 -5.61 -15.39
N LEU A 86 17.06 -5.92 -14.09
CA LEU A 86 18.25 -6.33 -13.32
C LEU A 86 18.95 -7.54 -13.93
N LEU A 87 18.17 -8.54 -14.39
CA LEU A 87 18.72 -9.73 -15.06
C LEU A 87 19.33 -9.38 -16.43
N HIS A 88 18.67 -8.52 -17.22
CA HIS A 88 19.18 -8.12 -18.55
C HIS A 88 20.44 -7.25 -18.46
N GLU A 89 20.50 -6.37 -17.46
CA GLU A 89 21.67 -5.52 -17.19
C GLU A 89 22.81 -6.26 -16.47
N GLY A 90 22.62 -7.53 -16.11
CA GLY A 90 23.60 -8.31 -15.35
C GLY A 90 23.82 -7.82 -13.91
N ARG A 91 22.94 -6.95 -13.40
CA ARG A 91 22.98 -6.44 -12.02
C ARG A 91 22.50 -7.46 -10.98
N ALA A 92 21.79 -8.48 -11.45
CA ALA A 92 21.52 -9.71 -10.72
C ALA A 92 21.94 -10.87 -11.62
N ALA A 93 22.71 -11.82 -11.09
CA ALA A 93 23.19 -13.00 -11.79
C ALA A 93 22.10 -14.07 -11.97
N SER A 94 21.10 -14.13 -11.08
CA SER A 94 20.01 -15.11 -11.19
C SER A 94 18.73 -14.71 -10.46
N VAL A 95 17.65 -15.44 -10.75
CA VAL A 95 16.37 -15.32 -10.03
C VAL A 95 16.52 -15.71 -8.54
N VAL A 96 17.47 -16.59 -8.20
CA VAL A 96 17.76 -16.97 -6.81
C VAL A 96 18.30 -15.78 -6.03
N GLU A 97 19.22 -15.02 -6.63
CA GLU A 97 19.81 -13.83 -6.02
C GLU A 97 18.75 -12.75 -5.78
N ILE A 98 17.85 -12.53 -6.74
CA ILE A 98 16.72 -11.61 -6.58
C ILE A 98 15.81 -12.06 -5.43
N ALA A 99 15.50 -13.35 -5.34
CA ALA A 99 14.69 -13.90 -4.26
C ALA A 99 15.33 -13.67 -2.87
N GLN A 100 16.66 -13.86 -2.77
CA GLN A 100 17.42 -13.61 -1.55
C GLN A 100 17.45 -12.12 -1.18
N ALA A 101 17.69 -11.24 -2.16
CA ALA A 101 17.76 -9.80 -1.96
C ALA A 101 16.41 -9.21 -1.49
N GLU A 102 15.30 -9.70 -2.07
CA GLU A 102 13.94 -9.25 -1.74
C GLU A 102 13.34 -9.99 -0.53
N GLN A 103 13.99 -11.05 -0.05
CA GLN A 103 13.51 -11.95 1.02
C GLN A 103 12.14 -12.58 0.71
N ILE A 104 11.95 -12.98 -0.55
CA ILE A 104 10.73 -13.61 -1.05
C ILE A 104 11.07 -15.01 -1.59
N ASP A 105 10.14 -15.95 -1.48
CA ASP A 105 10.30 -17.27 -2.09
C ASP A 105 10.54 -17.17 -3.62
N ILE A 106 11.49 -17.96 -4.11
CA ILE A 106 11.88 -18.02 -5.52
C ILE A 106 10.69 -18.36 -6.43
N THR A 107 9.74 -19.15 -5.93
CA THR A 107 8.51 -19.48 -6.66
C THR A 107 7.68 -18.24 -6.93
N GLN A 108 7.59 -17.31 -5.98
CA GLN A 108 6.84 -16.06 -6.17
C GLN A 108 7.55 -15.13 -7.14
N VAL A 109 8.88 -15.02 -7.06
CA VAL A 109 9.66 -14.23 -8.03
C VAL A 109 9.42 -14.76 -9.46
N ARG A 110 9.49 -16.09 -9.65
CA ARG A 110 9.17 -16.71 -10.95
C ARG A 110 7.74 -16.45 -11.39
N ARG A 111 6.76 -16.53 -10.48
CA ARG A 111 5.35 -16.25 -10.80
C ARG A 111 5.15 -14.80 -11.24
N LEU A 112 5.78 -13.85 -10.56
CA LEU A 112 5.71 -12.43 -10.90
C LEU A 112 6.43 -12.12 -12.21
N LEU A 113 7.60 -12.71 -12.46
CA LEU A 113 8.32 -12.56 -13.73
C LEU A 113 7.50 -13.03 -14.94
N ARG A 114 6.57 -13.98 -14.78
CA ARG A 114 5.64 -14.35 -15.89
C ARG A 114 4.75 -13.19 -16.34
N LEU A 115 4.54 -12.16 -15.52
CA LEU A 115 3.77 -10.98 -15.91
C LEU A 115 4.44 -10.18 -17.03
N THR A 116 5.78 -10.27 -17.18
CA THR A 116 6.48 -9.56 -18.25
C THR A 116 6.27 -10.17 -19.64
N LEU A 117 5.72 -11.38 -19.70
CA LEU A 117 5.38 -12.09 -20.94
C LEU A 117 4.00 -11.70 -21.49
N LEU A 118 3.24 -10.91 -20.74
CA LEU A 118 1.91 -10.47 -21.16
C LEU A 118 2.01 -9.45 -22.28
N ALA A 119 1.08 -9.53 -23.22
CA ALA A 119 0.91 -8.54 -24.27
C ALA A 119 0.57 -7.17 -23.64
N PRO A 120 1.11 -6.05 -24.17
CA PRO A 120 0.82 -4.72 -23.65
C PRO A 120 -0.68 -4.41 -23.58
N THR A 121 -1.45 -4.82 -24.59
CA THR A 121 -2.90 -4.66 -24.64
C THR A 121 -3.63 -5.42 -23.54
N VAL A 122 -3.12 -6.59 -23.14
CA VAL A 122 -3.65 -7.38 -22.02
C VAL A 122 -3.38 -6.65 -20.70
N ILE A 123 -2.16 -6.13 -20.51
CA ILE A 123 -1.80 -5.35 -19.32
C ILE A 123 -2.70 -4.11 -19.18
N GLU A 124 -2.88 -3.35 -20.26
CA GLU A 124 -3.75 -2.17 -20.27
C GLU A 124 -5.20 -2.52 -19.90
N THR A 125 -5.72 -3.63 -20.43
CA THR A 125 -7.09 -4.08 -20.13
C THR A 125 -7.22 -4.52 -18.67
N LEU A 126 -6.24 -5.26 -18.15
CA LEU A 126 -6.22 -5.69 -16.75
C LEU A 126 -6.15 -4.50 -15.77
N LEU A 127 -5.41 -3.45 -16.11
CA LEU A 127 -5.29 -2.25 -15.28
C LEU A 127 -6.51 -1.33 -15.34
N ARG A 128 -7.24 -1.32 -16.46
CA ARG A 128 -8.46 -0.51 -16.63
C ARG A 128 -9.63 -1.04 -15.80
N GLU A 129 -9.71 -2.36 -15.64
CA GLU A 129 -10.85 -3.02 -15.00
C GLU A 129 -10.54 -3.47 -13.56
N PRO A 130 -11.17 -2.89 -12.53
CA PRO A 130 -10.83 -3.14 -11.12
C PRO A 130 -11.13 -4.57 -10.63
N GLN A 131 -11.89 -5.35 -11.40
CA GLN A 131 -12.20 -6.75 -11.12
C GLN A 131 -10.99 -7.68 -11.27
N HIS A 132 -9.98 -7.28 -12.04
CA HIS A 132 -8.78 -8.07 -12.24
C HIS A 132 -7.80 -7.92 -11.08
N ARG A 133 -7.97 -8.76 -10.07
CA ARG A 133 -7.01 -8.89 -8.96
C ARG A 133 -5.77 -9.67 -9.42
N LEU A 134 -4.67 -9.45 -8.70
CA LEU A 134 -3.38 -10.10 -8.95
C LEU A 134 -3.47 -11.64 -8.90
N ASP A 135 -4.09 -12.21 -7.87
CA ASP A 135 -4.14 -13.66 -7.67
C ASP A 135 -4.76 -14.44 -8.85
N PRO A 136 -5.96 -14.07 -9.36
CA PRO A 136 -6.51 -14.69 -10.56
C PRO A 136 -5.56 -14.63 -11.75
N VAL A 137 -4.94 -13.48 -12.00
CA VAL A 137 -4.01 -13.28 -13.13
C VAL A 137 -2.79 -14.20 -13.03
N LEU A 138 -2.22 -14.34 -11.83
CA LEU A 138 -1.05 -15.21 -11.60
C LEU A 138 -1.37 -16.71 -11.65
N ARG A 139 -2.62 -17.11 -11.42
CA ARG A 139 -3.06 -18.51 -11.50
C ARG A 139 -3.33 -18.96 -12.94
N GLN A 140 -3.53 -18.05 -13.88
CA GLN A 140 -3.81 -18.43 -15.26
C GLN A 140 -2.55 -18.93 -15.98
N PRO A 141 -2.65 -20.04 -16.73
CA PRO A 141 -1.66 -20.39 -17.73
C PRO A 141 -1.89 -19.51 -18.96
N TRP A 142 -1.17 -18.40 -19.05
CA TRP A 142 -1.22 -17.52 -20.22
C TRP A 142 -0.62 -18.21 -21.44
N ALA A 143 -1.29 -18.09 -22.59
CA ALA A 143 -0.73 -18.52 -23.87
C ALA A 143 0.59 -17.80 -24.18
N THR A 144 1.51 -18.48 -24.85
CA THR A 144 2.81 -17.90 -25.22
C THR A 144 2.67 -16.81 -26.29
N LEU A 145 1.72 -16.98 -27.22
CA LEU A 145 1.46 -16.01 -28.28
C LEU A 145 0.51 -14.90 -27.81
N TRP A 146 0.87 -13.64 -28.06
CA TRP A 146 0.09 -12.48 -27.63
C TRP A 146 -1.33 -12.43 -28.22
N GLN A 147 -1.51 -12.88 -29.46
CA GLN A 147 -2.82 -12.94 -30.11
C GLN A 147 -3.80 -13.87 -29.34
N ASP A 148 -3.28 -14.98 -28.83
CA ASP A 148 -4.04 -15.94 -28.03
C ASP A 148 -4.32 -15.42 -26.63
N GLN A 149 -3.40 -14.67 -26.02
CA GLN A 149 -3.60 -14.03 -24.72
C GLN A 149 -4.78 -13.06 -24.75
N CYS A 150 -4.90 -12.23 -25.79
CA CYS A 150 -6.04 -11.33 -25.98
C CYS A 150 -7.37 -12.10 -26.05
N SER A 151 -7.39 -13.21 -26.80
CA SER A 151 -8.57 -14.07 -26.92
C SER A 151 -8.90 -14.78 -25.60
N GLN A 152 -7.88 -15.20 -24.87
CA GLN A 152 -8.00 -15.82 -23.55
C GLN A 152 -8.58 -14.86 -22.52
N LEU A 153 -8.11 -13.59 -22.49
CA LEU A 153 -8.65 -12.57 -21.59
C LEU A 153 -10.14 -12.32 -21.85
N LYS A 154 -10.56 -12.22 -23.12
CA LYS A 154 -11.98 -12.08 -23.50
C LYS A 154 -12.83 -13.26 -23.01
N ARG A 155 -12.29 -14.48 -23.02
CA ARG A 155 -12.98 -15.67 -22.46
C ARG A 155 -13.10 -15.58 -20.93
N LEU A 156 -12.05 -15.13 -20.26
CA LEU A 156 -12.05 -14.95 -18.80
C LEU A 156 -13.07 -13.90 -18.35
N HIS A 157 -13.16 -12.78 -19.06
CA HIS A 157 -14.15 -11.74 -18.79
C HIS A 157 -15.59 -12.27 -18.94
N ARG A 158 -15.88 -13.04 -20.00
CA ARG A 158 -17.19 -13.69 -20.18
C ARG A 158 -17.52 -14.68 -19.06
N ARG A 159 -16.55 -15.47 -18.59
CA ARG A 159 -16.77 -16.42 -17.49
C ARG A 159 -17.01 -15.71 -16.16
N GLY A 160 -16.26 -14.64 -15.87
CA GLY A 160 -16.44 -13.83 -14.67
C GLY A 160 -17.82 -13.15 -14.63
N ALA A 161 -18.28 -12.60 -15.76
CA ALA A 161 -19.60 -12.01 -15.87
C ALA A 161 -20.75 -12.99 -15.58
N LEU A 162 -20.59 -14.26 -15.97
CA LEU A 162 -21.58 -15.32 -15.71
C LEU A 162 -21.61 -15.76 -14.24
N GLU A 163 -20.45 -15.82 -13.56
CA GLU A 163 -20.41 -16.15 -12.13
C GLU A 163 -20.94 -15.02 -11.23
N GLU A 164 -20.70 -13.75 -11.59
CA GLU A 164 -21.22 -12.59 -10.86
C GLU A 164 -22.75 -12.46 -11.02
N SER A 165 -23.30 -12.82 -12.18
CA SER A 165 -24.74 -12.83 -12.44
C SER A 165 -25.49 -13.96 -11.75
N SER A 166 -24.81 -15.06 -11.39
CA SER A 166 -25.40 -16.20 -10.68
C SER A 166 -25.37 -16.05 -9.15
N ARG A 167 -24.63 -15.07 -8.62
CA ARG A 167 -24.52 -14.77 -7.17
C ARG A 167 -25.45 -13.65 -6.70
N ARG A 168 -26.22 -13.06 -7.61
CA ARG A 168 -27.29 -12.09 -7.31
C ARG A 168 -28.64 -12.77 -7.42
#